data_AF-A0A815W1Y9-F1
#
_entry.id   AF-A0A815W1Y9-F1
#
_cell.length_a   1.000
_cell.length_b   1.000
_cell.length_c   1.000
_cell.angle_alpha   90.00
_cell.angle_beta   90.00
_cell.angle_gamma   90.00
#
_symmetry.space_group_name_H-M   'P 1'
#
loop_
_entity.id
_entity.type
_entity.pdbx_description
1 polymer ?
#
loop_
_entity_poly.entity_id
_entity_poly.type
_entity_poly.pdbx_seq_one_letter_code
_entity_poly.pdbx_strand_id
1 'polypeptide(L)' 'MLLAIILACIGAFALLTILIYLYRPLYHPKYLEDLYDYHVVITGGSSGIGKELARLFLNEYGSRVTILARNSERLEEC' A
#
# COMPACT_ATOMS: atom_id res chain seq x y z
N MET A 1 -33.81 25.68 -9.22
CA MET A 1 -33.92 24.47 -8.37
C MET A 1 -32.87 23.42 -8.74
N LEU A 2 -32.78 22.98 -10.00
CA LEU A 2 -31.80 21.97 -10.44
C LEU A 2 -30.33 22.37 -10.15
N LEU A 3 -29.92 23.60 -10.48
CA LEU A 3 -28.55 24.08 -10.23
C LEU A 3 -28.18 24.07 -8.74
N ALA A 4 -29.11 24.46 -7.86
CA ALA A 4 -28.89 24.47 -6.42
C ALA A 4 -28.70 23.05 -5.87
N ILE A 5 -29.46 22.07 -6.40
CA ILE A 5 -29.33 20.66 -6.05
C ILE A 5 -27.94 20.14 -6.48
N ILE A 6 -27.48 20.47 -7.68
CA ILE A 6 -26.17 20.03 -8.19
C ILE A 6 -25.03 20.58 -7.32
N LEU A 7 -25.07 21.87 -6.97
CA LEU A 7 -24.05 22.48 -6.12
C LEU A 7 -24.01 21.86 -4.72
N ALA A 8 -25.19 21.55 -4.14
CA ALA A 8 -25.27 20.87 -2.86
C ALA A 8 -24.67 19.45 -2.91
N CYS A 9 -24.93 18.69 -3.98
CA CYS A 9 -24.35 17.36 -4.17
C CYS A 9 -22.82 17.39 -4.29
N ILE A 10 -22.28 18.36 -5.03
CA ILE A 10 -20.82 18.53 -5.16
C ILE A 10 -20.20 18.87 -3.80
N GLY A 11 -20.82 19.79 -3.05
CA GLY A 11 -20.36 20.17 -1.72
C GLY A 11 -20.36 18.99 -0.74
N ALA A 12 -21.42 18.18 -0.75
CA ALA A 12 -21.51 16.98 0.08
C ALA A 12 -20.46 15.93 -0.29
N PHE A 13 -20.21 15.71 -1.59
CA PHE A 13 -19.18 14.78 -2.05
C PHE A 13 -17.76 15.25 -1.69
N ALA A 14 -17.48 16.54 -1.85
CA ALA A 14 -16.21 17.14 -1.46
C ALA A 14 -15.99 17.03 0.06
N LEU A 15 -17.02 17.32 0.86
CA LEU A 15 -16.97 17.17 2.32
C LEU A 15 -16.72 15.72 2.72
N LEU A 16 -17.44 14.77 2.12
CA LEU A 16 -17.24 13.33 2.38
C LEU A 16 -15.80 12.91 2.05
N THR A 17 -15.26 13.36 0.91
CA THR A 17 -13.89 13.07 0.50
C THR A 17 -12.88 13.62 1.51
N ILE A 18 -13.05 14.87 1.93
CA ILE A 18 -12.20 15.51 2.95
C ILE A 18 -12.25 14.74 4.27
N LEU A 19 -13.44 14.34 4.71
CA LEU A 19 -13.61 13.55 5.93
C LEU A 19 -12.88 12.21 5.81
N ILE A 20 -13.00 11.48 4.70
CA ILE A 20 -12.28 10.22 4.48
C ILE A 20 -10.76 10.44 4.56
N TYR A 21 -10.23 11.50 3.95
CA TYR A 21 -8.80 11.82 4.02
C TYR A 21 -8.34 12.17 5.45
N LEU A 22 -9.16 12.89 6.21
CA LEU A 22 -8.87 13.23 7.62
C LEU A 22 -8.92 12.01 8.55
N TYR A 23 -9.81 11.05 8.30
CA TYR A 23 -9.90 9.82 9.11
C TYR A 23 -8.93 8.72 8.65
N ARG A 24 -8.31 8.85 7.48
CA ARG A 24 -7.33 7.88 6.94
C ARG A 24 -6.19 7.52 7.91
N PRO A 25 -5.59 8.46 8.69
CA PRO A 25 -4.53 8.13 9.65
C PRO A 25 -5.01 7.21 10.77
N LEU A 26 -6.31 7.22 11.09
CA LEU A 26 -6.88 6.40 12.16
C LEU A 26 -6.98 4.92 11.79
N TYR A 27 -7.07 4.63 10.50
CA TYR A 27 -7.10 3.27 9.95
C TYR A 27 -5.73 2.80 9.47
N HIS A 28 -4.68 3.61 9.63
CA HIS A 28 -3.33 3.20 9.27
C HIS A 28 -2.82 2.19 10.32
N PRO A 29 -2.44 0.96 9.91
CA PRO A 29 -1.92 -0.02 10.85
C PRO A 29 -0.59 0.45 11.44
N LYS A 30 -0.59 0.78 12.74
CA LYS A 30 0.60 1.25 13.49
C LYS A 30 1.83 0.36 13.37
N TYR A 31 1.66 -0.93 13.10
CA TYR A 31 2.75 -1.90 13.01
C TYR A 31 3.53 -1.85 11.68
N LEU A 32 3.11 -1.02 10.72
CA LEU A 32 3.85 -0.79 9.48
C LEU A 32 4.66 0.51 9.49
N GLU A 33 4.62 1.29 10.56
CA GLU A 33 5.27 2.62 10.61
C GLU A 33 6.79 2.53 10.80
N ASP A 34 7.31 1.43 11.37
CA ASP A 34 8.73 1.27 11.67
C ASP A 34 9.25 -0.12 11.28
N LEU A 35 9.45 -0.29 9.97
CA LEU A 35 10.03 -1.50 9.38
C LEU A 35 11.43 -1.25 8.80
N TYR A 36 12.02 -0.10 9.14
CA TYR A 36 13.33 0.30 8.65
C TYR A 36 14.41 -0.65 9.20
N ASP A 37 15.28 -1.15 8.32
CA ASP A 37 16.37 -2.10 8.64
C ASP A 37 15.94 -3.48 9.17
N TYR A 38 14.64 -3.79 9.22
CA TYR A 38 14.17 -5.14 9.50
C TYR A 38 14.55 -6.09 8.35
N HIS A 39 14.92 -7.33 8.68
CA HIS A 39 15.12 -8.38 7.68
C HIS A 39 13.84 -9.18 7.48
N VAL A 40 13.25 -9.05 6.30
CA VAL A 40 11.97 -9.67 5.92
C VAL A 40 12.24 -10.82 4.96
N VAL A 41 11.68 -12.00 5.28
CA VAL A 41 11.71 -13.18 4.41
C VAL A 41 10.33 -13.39 3.79
N ILE A 42 10.28 -13.41 2.46
CA ILE A 42 9.02 -13.53 1.70
C ILE A 42 9.04 -14.81 0.86
N THR A 43 8.15 -15.75 1.19
CA THR A 43 7.91 -16.94 0.37
C THR A 43 6.99 -16.63 -0.81
N GLY A 44 7.17 -17.30 -1.95
CA GLY A 44 6.43 -17.00 -3.16
C GLY A 44 6.80 -15.65 -3.79
N GLY A 45 8.00 -15.12 -3.49
CA GLY A 45 8.40 -13.77 -3.87
C GLY A 45 8.75 -13.56 -5.36
N SER A 46 8.75 -14.62 -6.18
CA SER A 46 9.13 -14.55 -7.59
C SER A 46 8.02 -14.01 -8.52
N SER A 47 6.81 -13.77 -8.01
CA SER A 47 5.69 -13.26 -8.82
C SER A 47 4.55 -12.66 -7.98
N GLY A 48 3.62 -11.99 -8.67
CA GLY A 48 2.35 -11.53 -8.11
C GLY A 48 2.50 -10.72 -6.83
N ILE A 49 1.70 -11.05 -5.82
CA ILE A 49 1.65 -10.33 -4.54
C ILE A 49 3.00 -10.42 -3.82
N GLY A 50 3.67 -11.58 -3.81
CA GLY A 50 4.95 -11.74 -3.13
C GLY A 50 6.04 -10.82 -3.69
N LYS A 51 6.09 -10.66 -5.02
CA LYS A 51 7.05 -9.77 -5.69
C LYS A 51 6.77 -8.30 -5.37
N GLU A 52 5.52 -7.86 -5.47
CA GLU A 52 5.17 -6.47 -5.16
C GLU A 52 5.32 -6.16 -3.66
N LEU A 53 5.06 -7.13 -2.79
CA LEU A 53 5.32 -6.99 -1.37
C LEU A 53 6.82 -6.80 -1.11
N ALA A 54 7.69 -7.61 -1.73
CA ALA A 54 9.14 -7.44 -1.63
C ALA A 54 9.59 -6.05 -2.09
N ARG A 55 9.06 -5.57 -3.22
CA ARG A 55 9.30 -4.23 -3.76
C ARG A 55 8.88 -3.13 -2.77
N LEU A 56 7.71 -3.27 -2.15
CA LEU A 56 7.16 -2.34 -1.16
C LEU A 56 8.06 -2.28 0.10
N PHE A 57 8.43 -3.43 0.67
CA PHE A 57 9.33 -3.52 1.82
C PHE A 57 10.71 -2.92 1.55
N LEU A 58 11.27 -3.18 0.37
CA LEU A 58 12.57 -2.65 -0.01
C LEU A 58 12.54 -1.12 -0.22
N ASN A 59 11.55 -0.62 -0.98
CA ASN A 59 11.55 0.76 -1.46
C ASN A 59 10.84 1.75 -0.53
N GLU A 60 9.75 1.33 0.11
CA GLU A 60 8.90 2.23 0.89
C GLU A 60 9.21 2.12 2.39
N TYR A 61 9.62 0.95 2.85
CA TYR A 61 9.90 0.69 4.27
C TYR A 61 11.39 0.63 4.62
N GLY A 62 12.29 0.65 3.63
CA GLY A 62 13.74 0.59 3.87
C GLY A 62 14.20 -0.71 4.55
N SER A 63 13.44 -1.78 4.37
CA SER A 63 13.75 -3.09 4.94
C SER A 63 14.77 -3.83 4.09
N ARG A 64 15.48 -4.79 4.70
CA ARG A 64 16.28 -5.79 3.99
C ARG A 64 15.36 -6.95 3.61
N VAL A 65 15.41 -7.41 2.36
CA VAL A 65 14.45 -8.42 1.89
C VAL A 65 15.17 -9.65 1.32
N THR A 66 14.70 -10.84 1.69
CA THR A 66 15.05 -12.11 1.05
C THR A 66 13.78 -12.75 0.50
N ILE A 67 13.75 -13.02 -0.80
CA ILE A 67 12.65 -13.72 -1.45
C ILE A 67 12.98 -15.19 -1.70
N LEU A 68 11.99 -16.05 -1.52
CA LEU A 68 12.07 -17.50 -1.75
C LEU A 68 10.98 -17.93 -2.71
N ALA A 69 11.28 -18.78 -3.69
CA ALA A 69 10.30 -19.38 -4.58
C ALA A 69 10.82 -20.68 -5.21
N ARG A 70 9.93 -21.44 -5.85
CA ARG A 70 10.25 -22.74 -6.47
C ARG A 70 10.91 -22.61 -7.85
N ASN A 71 10.63 -21.52 -8.57
CA ASN A 71 11.16 -21.28 -9.90
C ASN A 71 12.40 -20.38 -9.78
N SER A 72 13.58 -20.96 -9.95
CA SER A 72 14.87 -20.27 -9.84
C SER A 72 15.08 -19.25 -10.96
N GLU A 73 14.71 -19.59 -12.20
CA GLU A 73 14.83 -18.70 -13.36
C GLU A 73 14.06 -17.40 -13.13
N ARG A 74 12.81 -17.49 -12.65
CA ARG A 74 12.02 -16.29 -12.30
C ARG A 74 12.56 -15.53 -11.08
N LEU A 75 13.28 -16.18 -10.17
CA LEU A 75 13.91 -15.50 -9.04
C LEU A 75 15.10 -14.66 -9.50
N GLU A 76 15.87 -15.14 -10.48
CA GLU A 76 17.02 -14.42 -11.05
C GLU A 76 16.59 -13.18 -11.85
N GLU A 77 15.35 -13.18 -12.37
CA GLU A 77 14.74 -12.04 -13.07
C GLU A 77 14.10 -10.98 -12.14
N CYS A 78 14.05 -11.21 -10.83
CA CYS A 78 13.37 -10.32 -9.88
C CYS A 78 14.26 -9.19 -9.37
#